data_AF-A0A2E7JGS7-F1
#
_entry.id   AF-A0A2E7JGS7-F1
#
_cell.length_a   1.000
_cell.length_b   1.000
_cell.length_c   1.000
_cell.angle_alpha   90.00
_cell.angle_beta   90.00
_cell.angle_gamma   90.00
#
_symmetry.space_group_name_H-M   'P 1'
#
loop_
_entity.id
_entity.type
_entity.pdbx_description
1 polymer ?
#
loop_
_entity_poly.entity_id
_entity_poly.type
_entity_poly.pdbx_seq_one_letter_code
_entity_poly.pdbx_strand_id
1 'polypeptide(L)'
;MFLRMFDSDSHLLVASLLVLGLGPVLHQLARVKGTMLAALDGFVYVTIGGLVLLHIVPESYELAGWWTLVALLVGLVGPGLVEHRLRGMARQAHAAALLLALVGIGLHGFTDGLALGHARGDHEHHMLPMAIVLHRLPVGLAVWFLLRPVYGVRVALGLLALIGIATVLGFALGEAAVGGLANRGLGLFQALVAGSLLHVVVHRSYPIEEEASTPQAARRHAGVGALGGLVFLWALVGDHLGPVGQKAAAMFADLALESAPALLLAYVGAGLVYALMPRASIAWMGRGNSLSQAARGMGFGLPLPICSCGVVPVYRTLVVQGVPASAAMSFLVATPELSLDAVLISLPLLGGPFTAVRVACAALVALLIGWGIGRLVRPPAVPRPTAEERDADRPLGQRVIAGLRVGLGEVVDDTAPWIVLGLGVAALVDPLLSADWLARIPPAVEVGLFALLGIPTYVCASGATPLIAVLIFKGASPGAALAFLLTGPATNLTTFGVLSRLHGVRVALWFGLGIMALALALGYAVNLALDLPPALAVDEVGGHGWWSLEGVSLCALCALCALSLLRRGPRAFVGEIFAADEEDDHDHDHDGSHDHDHDHDDHCCPHGQSNT
;
A
#
# COMPACT_ATOMS: atom_id res chain seq x y z
N MET A 1 32.73 34.47 -21.82
CA MET A 1 32.15 33.25 -21.23
C MET A 1 30.78 33.53 -20.59
N PHE A 2 30.62 34.57 -19.75
CA PHE A 2 29.32 34.94 -19.14
C PHE A 2 28.23 35.40 -20.13
N LEU A 3 28.59 35.96 -21.29
CA LEU A 3 27.63 36.48 -22.28
C LEU A 3 27.11 35.42 -23.28
N ARG A 4 27.60 34.17 -23.25
CA ARG A 4 27.03 33.04 -24.02
C ARG A 4 25.93 32.29 -23.25
N MET A 5 25.60 32.75 -22.04
CA MET A 5 24.56 32.13 -21.21
C MET A 5 23.14 32.53 -21.63
N PHE A 6 22.97 33.54 -22.48
CA PHE A 6 21.69 34.02 -23.01
C PHE A 6 21.44 33.52 -24.44
N ASP A 7 21.59 32.21 -24.63
CA ASP A 7 21.15 31.55 -25.87
C ASP A 7 19.71 31.07 -25.72
N SER A 8 19.07 30.71 -26.83
CA SER A 8 17.64 30.37 -26.90
C SER A 8 17.18 29.30 -25.92
N ASP A 9 18.05 28.50 -25.29
CA ASP A 9 17.71 27.43 -24.33
C ASP A 9 17.83 27.83 -22.84
N SER A 10 18.32 29.04 -22.56
CA SER A 10 18.43 29.58 -21.19
C SER A 10 17.08 29.86 -20.51
N HIS A 11 16.00 29.96 -21.30
CA HIS A 11 14.65 30.18 -20.80
C HIS A 11 14.16 29.01 -19.92
N LEU A 12 14.57 27.77 -20.19
CA LEU A 12 14.20 26.60 -19.39
C LEU A 12 14.89 26.60 -18.02
N LEU A 13 16.16 26.97 -17.96
CA LEU A 13 16.88 27.17 -16.70
C LEU A 13 16.21 28.27 -15.87
N VAL A 14 15.92 29.42 -16.49
CA VAL A 14 15.23 30.53 -15.82
C VAL A 14 13.85 30.11 -15.33
N ALA A 15 13.07 29.41 -16.15
CA ALA A 15 11.77 28.88 -15.76
C ALA A 15 11.87 27.91 -14.57
N SER A 16 12.84 26.99 -14.59
CA SER A 16 13.10 26.04 -13.49
C SER A 16 13.37 26.77 -12.16
N LEU A 17 14.23 27.80 -12.18
CA LEU A 17 14.55 28.61 -11.01
C LEU A 17 13.35 29.44 -10.51
N LEU A 18 12.57 30.02 -11.43
CA LEU A 18 11.35 30.76 -11.09
C LEU A 18 10.31 29.85 -10.44
N VAL A 19 10.08 28.66 -11.01
CA VAL A 19 9.12 27.68 -10.50
C VAL A 19 9.55 27.16 -9.12
N LEU A 20 10.83 26.89 -8.91
CA LEU A 20 11.37 26.55 -7.58
C LEU A 20 11.08 27.66 -6.56
N GLY A 21 11.21 28.92 -6.97
CA GLY A 21 10.91 30.11 -6.16
C GLY A 21 9.41 30.39 -5.92
N LEU A 22 8.49 29.74 -6.63
CA LEU A 22 7.05 29.90 -6.42
C LEU A 22 6.56 29.26 -5.11
N GLY A 23 7.28 28.26 -4.59
CA GLY A 23 6.90 27.55 -3.37
C GLY A 23 6.58 28.45 -2.17
N PRO A 24 7.51 29.34 -1.75
CA PRO A 24 7.27 30.33 -0.71
C PRO A 24 6.04 31.21 -0.93
N VAL A 25 5.83 31.66 -2.17
CA VAL A 25 4.73 32.56 -2.56
C VAL A 25 3.39 31.85 -2.44
N LEU A 26 3.27 30.67 -3.03
CA LEU A 26 2.05 29.85 -2.99
C LEU A 26 1.69 29.45 -1.55
N HIS A 27 2.68 29.10 -0.74
CA HIS A 27 2.47 28.83 0.68
C HIS A 27 1.92 30.06 1.42
N GLN A 28 2.47 31.25 1.17
CA GLN A 28 2.01 32.48 1.81
C GLN A 28 0.57 32.81 1.42
N LEU A 29 0.22 32.65 0.14
CA LEU A 29 -1.16 32.82 -0.35
C LEU A 29 -2.11 31.80 0.29
N ALA A 30 -1.69 30.54 0.41
CA ALA A 30 -2.48 29.48 1.02
C ALA A 30 -2.76 29.73 2.51
N ARG A 31 -1.78 30.30 3.24
CA ARG A 31 -1.92 30.62 4.67
C ARG A 31 -3.03 31.61 4.98
N VAL A 32 -3.35 32.52 4.05
CA VAL A 32 -4.40 33.54 4.25
C VAL A 32 -5.79 32.90 4.35
N LYS A 33 -6.03 31.78 3.68
CA LYS A 33 -7.36 31.15 3.60
C LYS A 33 -7.55 29.89 4.45
N GLY A 34 -6.53 29.41 5.17
CA GLY A 34 -6.59 28.27 6.09
C GLY A 34 -6.89 26.92 5.42
N THR A 35 -8.05 26.78 4.79
CA THR A 35 -8.47 25.61 4.00
C THR A 35 -7.55 25.33 2.81
N MET A 36 -6.98 26.38 2.21
CA MET A 36 -6.03 26.24 1.10
C MET A 36 -4.69 25.64 1.55
N LEU A 37 -4.30 25.78 2.84
CA LEU A 37 -3.12 25.08 3.37
C LEU A 37 -3.34 23.57 3.40
N ALA A 38 -4.51 23.11 3.82
CA ALA A 38 -4.83 21.69 3.82
C ALA A 38 -4.81 21.11 2.40
N ALA A 39 -5.36 21.83 1.42
CA ALA A 39 -5.26 21.43 0.01
C ALA A 39 -3.81 21.40 -0.50
N LEU A 40 -3.02 22.44 -0.19
CA LEU A 40 -1.61 22.47 -0.59
C LEU A 40 -0.82 21.31 0.03
N ASP A 41 -1.10 21.00 1.28
CA ASP A 41 -0.50 19.90 2.02
C ASP A 41 -0.81 18.53 1.38
N GLY A 42 -2.07 18.28 1.03
CA GLY A 42 -2.45 17.06 0.32
C GLY A 42 -1.84 16.96 -1.09
N PHE A 43 -1.73 18.09 -1.80
CA PHE A 43 -1.04 18.16 -3.08
C PHE A 43 0.45 17.80 -2.96
N VAL A 44 1.14 18.42 -2.00
CA VAL A 44 2.57 18.18 -1.74
C VAL A 44 2.81 16.73 -1.34
N TYR A 45 1.97 16.17 -0.47
CA TYR A 45 2.07 14.77 -0.05
C TYR A 45 2.04 13.80 -1.24
N VAL A 46 1.01 13.92 -2.09
CA VAL A 46 0.85 13.05 -3.26
C VAL A 46 1.97 13.26 -4.26
N THR A 47 2.28 14.52 -4.60
CA THR A 47 3.27 14.83 -5.65
C THR A 47 4.69 14.41 -5.27
N ILE A 48 5.14 14.63 -4.02
CA ILE A 48 6.47 14.15 -3.59
C ILE A 48 6.49 12.62 -3.58
N GLY A 49 5.53 11.98 -2.91
CA GLY A 49 5.50 10.51 -2.81
C GLY A 49 5.44 9.84 -4.18
N GLY A 50 4.59 10.36 -5.07
CA GLY A 50 4.47 9.89 -6.45
C GLY A 50 5.73 10.13 -7.29
N LEU A 51 6.38 11.29 -7.19
CA LEU A 51 7.64 11.53 -7.90
C LEU A 51 8.76 10.60 -7.43
N VAL A 52 8.88 10.40 -6.12
CA VAL A 52 9.87 9.46 -5.56
C VAL A 52 9.62 8.05 -6.11
N LEU A 53 8.38 7.57 -6.08
CA LEU A 53 8.03 6.20 -6.49
C LEU A 53 8.04 5.97 -8.00
N LEU A 54 7.58 6.94 -8.80
CA LEU A 54 7.38 6.78 -10.25
C LEU A 54 8.57 7.26 -11.09
N HIS A 55 9.42 8.13 -10.53
CA HIS A 55 10.56 8.71 -11.25
C HIS A 55 11.89 8.31 -10.62
N ILE A 56 12.12 8.67 -9.36
CA ILE A 56 13.44 8.50 -8.72
C ILE A 56 13.80 7.01 -8.51
N VAL A 57 12.86 6.20 -8.02
CA VAL A 57 13.10 4.77 -7.75
C VAL A 57 13.35 3.98 -9.05
N PRO A 58 12.54 4.09 -10.11
CA PRO A 58 12.81 3.41 -11.38
C PRO A 58 14.14 3.81 -12.01
N GLU A 59 14.47 5.10 -12.04
CA GLU A 59 15.76 5.58 -12.56
C GLU A 59 16.94 5.03 -11.74
N SER A 60 16.81 5.03 -10.41
CA SER A 60 17.81 4.42 -9.53
C SER A 60 17.97 2.91 -9.82
N TYR A 61 16.88 2.21 -10.14
CA TYR A 61 16.91 0.80 -10.51
C TYR A 61 17.62 0.56 -11.85
N GLU A 62 17.46 1.44 -12.84
CA GLU A 62 18.21 1.37 -14.08
C GLU A 62 19.72 1.53 -13.86
N LEU A 63 20.12 2.37 -12.90
CA LEU A 63 21.54 2.62 -12.57
C LEU A 63 22.18 1.56 -11.66
N ALA A 64 21.43 1.00 -10.70
CA ALA A 64 21.97 0.14 -9.65
C ALA A 64 21.33 -1.27 -9.54
N GLY A 65 20.32 -1.56 -10.35
CA GLY A 65 19.60 -2.83 -10.38
C GLY A 65 18.93 -3.15 -9.05
N TRP A 66 18.89 -4.43 -8.68
CA TRP A 66 18.20 -4.89 -7.47
C TRP A 66 18.73 -4.28 -6.17
N TRP A 67 19.96 -3.78 -6.14
CA TRP A 67 20.53 -3.12 -4.96
C TRP A 67 19.83 -1.80 -4.62
N THR A 68 19.13 -1.21 -5.58
CA THR A 68 18.22 -0.07 -5.36
C THR A 68 17.18 -0.39 -4.30
N LEU A 69 16.62 -1.60 -4.29
CA LEU A 69 15.62 -2.00 -3.29
C LEU A 69 16.22 -2.04 -1.87
N VAL A 70 17.46 -2.52 -1.75
CA VAL A 70 18.18 -2.56 -0.47
C VAL A 70 18.48 -1.15 0.03
N ALA A 71 19.03 -0.30 -0.83
CA ALA A 71 19.35 1.09 -0.48
C ALA A 71 18.07 1.89 -0.13
N LEU A 72 17.00 1.70 -0.89
CA LEU A 72 15.68 2.29 -0.64
C LEU A 72 15.13 1.88 0.73
N LEU A 73 15.17 0.58 1.05
CA LEU A 73 14.73 0.06 2.34
C LEU A 73 15.56 0.61 3.51
N VAL A 74 16.88 0.66 3.35
CA VAL A 74 17.78 1.28 4.35
C VAL A 74 17.45 2.76 4.54
N GLY A 75 17.17 3.49 3.46
CA GLY A 75 16.74 4.88 3.54
C GLY A 75 15.40 5.07 4.24
N LEU A 76 14.45 4.15 3.99
CA LEU A 76 13.09 4.20 4.54
C LEU A 76 13.04 3.88 6.04
N VAL A 77 13.79 2.87 6.48
CA VAL A 77 13.75 2.37 7.87
C VAL A 77 14.88 2.96 8.73
N GLY A 78 16.01 3.29 8.11
CA GLY A 78 17.23 3.76 8.78
C GLY A 78 17.01 4.92 9.75
N PRO A 79 16.35 6.03 9.34
CA PRO A 79 16.10 7.16 10.23
C PRO A 79 15.37 6.78 11.52
N GLY A 80 14.28 6.00 11.40
CA GLY A 80 13.50 5.54 12.56
C GLY A 80 14.27 4.59 13.47
N LEU A 81 15.07 3.68 12.91
CA LEU A 81 15.91 2.77 13.70
C LEU A 81 16.98 3.52 14.50
N VAL A 82 17.58 4.55 13.90
CA VAL A 82 18.58 5.42 14.55
C VAL A 82 17.94 6.22 15.67
N GLU A 83 16.74 6.78 15.46
CA GLU A 83 15.97 7.50 16.46
C GLU A 83 15.62 6.62 17.67
N HIS A 84 15.10 5.41 17.42
CA HIS A 84 14.68 4.48 18.46
C HIS A 84 15.86 3.94 19.30
N ARG A 85 16.99 3.60 18.67
CA ARG A 85 18.17 3.07 19.39
C ARG A 85 19.00 4.13 20.10
N LEU A 86 18.98 5.37 19.61
CA LEU A 86 19.81 6.45 20.14
C LEU A 86 18.95 7.52 20.82
N ARG A 87 18.06 7.12 21.74
CA ARG A 87 17.25 8.04 22.55
C ARG A 87 18.09 9.12 23.27
N GLY A 88 19.38 8.86 23.53
CA GLY A 88 20.35 9.83 24.07
C GLY A 88 21.06 10.75 23.06
N MET A 89 20.97 10.48 21.75
CA MET A 89 21.64 11.23 20.67
C MET A 89 20.67 11.70 19.57
N ALA A 90 19.37 11.82 19.87
CA ALA A 90 18.33 12.24 18.92
C ALA A 90 18.72 13.49 18.10
N ARG A 91 19.42 14.45 18.73
CA ARG A 91 19.94 15.65 18.05
C ARG A 91 20.94 15.34 16.93
N GLN A 92 21.82 14.34 17.12
CA GLN A 92 22.81 13.95 16.10
C GLN A 92 22.17 13.12 14.98
N ALA A 93 21.22 12.25 15.31
CA ALA A 93 20.42 11.50 14.33
C ALA A 93 19.66 12.46 13.39
N HIS A 94 19.01 13.46 13.97
CA HIS A 94 18.29 14.48 13.22
C HIS A 94 19.24 15.32 12.34
N ALA A 95 20.40 15.72 12.88
CA ALA A 95 21.41 16.44 12.10
C ALA A 95 21.99 15.61 10.95
N ALA A 96 22.20 14.31 11.14
CA ALA A 96 22.67 13.41 10.08
C ALA A 96 21.61 13.22 8.99
N ALA A 97 20.33 13.06 9.36
CA ALA A 97 19.23 12.98 8.40
C ALA A 97 19.08 14.28 7.59
N LEU A 98 19.19 15.45 8.24
CA LEU A 98 19.22 16.74 7.54
C LEU A 98 20.41 16.88 6.61
N LEU A 99 21.60 16.45 7.04
CA LEU A 99 22.80 16.49 6.20
C LEU A 99 22.63 15.59 4.97
N LEU A 100 22.12 14.37 5.16
CA LEU A 100 21.85 13.45 4.07
C LEU A 100 20.80 14.02 3.11
N ALA A 101 19.71 14.60 3.64
CA ALA A 101 18.70 15.27 2.84
C ALA A 101 19.27 16.48 2.08
N LEU A 102 20.14 17.28 2.71
CA LEU A 102 20.81 18.43 2.11
C LEU A 102 21.69 18.03 0.93
N VAL A 103 22.54 17.02 1.14
CA VAL A 103 23.43 16.48 0.10
C VAL A 103 22.60 15.84 -1.02
N GLY A 104 21.57 15.06 -0.66
CA GLY A 104 20.67 14.40 -1.61
C GLY A 104 19.94 15.38 -2.51
N ILE A 105 19.30 16.38 -1.91
CA ILE A 105 18.55 17.43 -2.63
C ILE A 105 19.49 18.32 -3.47
N GLY A 106 20.70 18.61 -2.97
CA GLY A 106 21.71 19.34 -3.73
C GLY A 106 22.18 18.56 -4.97
N LEU A 107 22.46 17.26 -4.82
CA LEU A 107 22.86 16.40 -5.92
C LEU A 107 21.74 16.23 -6.95
N HIS A 108 20.50 16.06 -6.50
CA HIS A 108 19.32 16.04 -7.37
C HIS A 108 19.18 17.36 -8.17
N GLY A 109 19.30 18.49 -7.48
CA GLY A 109 19.29 19.81 -8.12
C GLY A 109 20.38 19.94 -9.21
N PHE A 110 21.56 19.37 -8.97
CA PHE A 110 22.65 19.30 -9.93
C PHE A 110 22.34 18.39 -11.13
N THR A 111 21.80 17.19 -10.91
CA THR A 111 21.45 16.26 -12.00
C THR A 111 20.36 16.81 -12.91
N ASP A 112 19.36 17.51 -12.37
CA ASP A 112 18.36 18.20 -13.18
C ASP A 112 18.98 19.32 -14.02
N GLY A 113 19.97 20.02 -13.46
CA GLY A 113 20.76 21.00 -14.19
C GLY A 113 21.47 20.36 -15.39
N LEU A 114 22.17 19.24 -15.16
CA LEU A 114 22.84 18.50 -16.23
C LEU A 114 21.87 18.09 -17.34
N ALA A 115 20.69 17.59 -16.99
CA ALA A 115 19.67 17.19 -17.94
C ALA A 115 19.14 18.38 -18.77
N LEU A 116 18.89 19.53 -18.12
CA LEU A 116 18.51 20.76 -18.83
C LEU A 116 19.64 21.27 -19.75
N GLY A 117 20.89 21.15 -19.31
CA GLY A 117 22.06 21.57 -20.09
C GLY A 117 22.34 20.64 -21.27
N HIS A 118 22.05 19.35 -21.14
CA HIS A 118 22.19 18.36 -22.21
C HIS A 118 21.13 18.52 -23.30
N ALA A 119 19.91 18.92 -22.93
CA ALA A 119 18.83 19.19 -23.88
C ALA A 119 19.07 20.45 -24.76
N ARG A 120 20.18 21.17 -24.53
CA ARG A 120 20.59 22.33 -25.30
C ARG A 120 21.04 21.89 -26.70
N GLY A 121 20.21 22.19 -27.70
CA GLY A 121 20.46 21.86 -29.12
C GLY A 121 19.63 20.71 -29.70
N ASP A 122 18.83 20.01 -28.89
CA ASP A 122 17.97 18.91 -29.38
C ASP A 122 16.52 19.40 -29.56
N HIS A 123 16.24 19.97 -30.74
CA HIS A 123 14.97 20.67 -31.04
C HIS A 123 13.75 19.74 -31.21
N GLU A 124 13.93 18.42 -31.32
CA GLU A 124 12.81 17.50 -31.61
C GLU A 124 12.03 17.03 -30.37
N HIS A 125 12.54 17.20 -29.15
CA HIS A 125 11.92 16.65 -27.93
C HIS A 125 11.87 17.63 -26.74
N HIS A 126 11.06 18.69 -26.85
CA HIS A 126 10.85 19.69 -25.78
C HIS A 126 10.20 19.19 -24.48
N MET A 127 9.79 17.92 -24.39
CA MET A 127 8.94 17.45 -23.29
C MET A 127 9.72 17.10 -22.01
N LEU A 128 10.91 16.51 -22.11
CA LEU A 128 11.73 16.15 -20.95
C LEU A 128 12.23 17.39 -20.16
N PRO A 129 12.72 18.47 -20.80
CA PRO A 129 13.07 19.68 -20.09
C PRO A 129 11.87 20.38 -19.44
N MET A 130 10.69 20.30 -20.04
CA MET A 130 9.46 20.84 -19.46
C MET A 130 9.03 20.06 -18.21
N ALA A 131 9.13 18.74 -18.23
CA ALA A 131 8.92 17.91 -17.05
C ALA A 131 9.91 18.27 -15.94
N ILE A 132 11.17 18.57 -16.29
CA ILE A 132 12.16 19.05 -15.32
C ILE A 132 11.72 20.37 -14.67
N VAL A 133 11.28 21.34 -15.47
CA VAL A 133 10.79 22.64 -14.97
C VAL A 133 9.57 22.44 -14.07
N LEU A 134 8.62 21.60 -14.48
CA LEU A 134 7.35 21.45 -13.79
C LEU A 134 7.50 20.72 -12.44
N HIS A 135 8.38 19.72 -12.31
CA HIS A 135 8.62 19.04 -11.04
C HIS A 135 9.25 19.95 -9.97
N ARG A 136 9.84 21.10 -10.34
CA ARG A 136 10.40 22.08 -9.38
C ARG A 136 9.34 22.67 -8.45
N LEU A 137 8.08 22.71 -8.88
CA LEU A 137 7.00 23.28 -8.11
C LEU A 137 6.76 22.46 -6.82
N PRO A 138 6.51 21.14 -6.89
CA PRO A 138 6.46 20.28 -5.71
C PRO A 138 7.71 20.39 -4.83
N VAL A 139 8.91 20.40 -5.41
CA VAL A 139 10.17 20.47 -4.63
C VAL A 139 10.29 21.79 -3.86
N GLY A 140 10.01 22.92 -4.49
CA GLY A 140 10.04 24.23 -3.85
C GLY A 140 9.00 24.36 -2.73
N LEU A 141 7.79 23.85 -2.98
CA LEU A 141 6.74 23.75 -1.97
C LEU A 141 7.13 22.84 -0.81
N ALA A 142 7.69 21.67 -1.10
CA ALA A 142 8.13 20.68 -0.12
C ALA A 142 9.19 21.26 0.81
N VAL A 143 10.26 21.84 0.26
CA VAL A 143 11.34 22.43 1.05
C VAL A 143 10.79 23.52 1.95
N TRP A 144 9.94 24.39 1.42
CA TRP A 144 9.34 25.46 2.21
C TRP A 144 8.43 24.92 3.31
N PHE A 145 7.53 23.99 2.99
CA PHE A 145 6.55 23.43 3.93
C PHE A 145 7.22 22.59 5.01
N LEU A 146 8.24 21.81 4.64
CA LEU A 146 8.94 20.92 5.55
C LEU A 146 9.91 21.68 6.46
N LEU A 147 10.75 22.55 5.91
CA LEU A 147 11.83 23.15 6.70
C LEU A 147 11.42 24.43 7.43
N ARG A 148 10.53 25.25 6.88
CA ARG A 148 10.18 26.56 7.49
C ARG A 148 9.63 26.43 8.91
N PRO A 149 8.70 25.52 9.24
CA PRO A 149 8.13 25.44 10.59
C PRO A 149 9.17 24.99 11.63
N VAL A 150 10.14 24.18 11.22
CA VAL A 150 11.11 23.54 12.13
C VAL A 150 12.38 24.39 12.28
N TYR A 151 12.92 24.90 11.17
CA TYR A 151 14.23 25.58 11.11
C TYR A 151 14.13 27.08 10.80
N GLY A 152 12.92 27.57 10.57
CA GLY A 152 12.67 28.96 10.21
C GLY A 152 12.96 29.28 8.75
N VAL A 153 12.69 30.54 8.40
CA VAL A 153 12.71 31.03 7.01
C VAL A 153 14.12 31.05 6.41
N ARG A 154 15.15 31.36 7.21
CA ARG A 154 16.53 31.49 6.71
C ARG A 154 17.08 30.17 6.17
N VAL A 155 16.84 29.07 6.89
CA VAL A 155 17.30 27.74 6.47
C VAL A 155 16.53 27.28 5.23
N ALA A 156 15.21 27.48 5.18
CA ALA A 156 14.41 27.15 4.02
C ALA A 156 14.85 27.91 2.76
N LEU A 157 15.09 29.22 2.87
CA LEU A 157 15.63 30.03 1.77
C LEU A 157 17.04 29.59 1.37
N GLY A 158 17.90 29.30 2.34
CA GLY A 158 19.25 28.79 2.10
C GLY A 158 19.26 27.49 1.31
N LEU A 159 18.34 26.55 1.63
CA LEU A 159 18.19 25.30 0.89
C LEU A 159 17.67 25.52 -0.54
N LEU A 160 16.65 26.38 -0.73
CA LEU A 160 16.17 26.73 -2.07
C LEU A 160 17.28 27.36 -2.92
N ALA A 161 18.10 28.23 -2.31
CA ALA A 161 19.26 28.82 -2.97
C ALA A 161 20.31 27.76 -3.32
N LEU A 162 20.59 26.81 -2.43
CA LEU A 162 21.51 25.71 -2.70
C LEU A 162 21.05 24.87 -3.90
N ILE A 163 19.76 24.51 -3.96
CA ILE A 163 19.18 23.78 -5.10
C ILE A 163 19.37 24.59 -6.37
N GLY A 164 18.99 25.88 -6.36
CA GLY A 164 19.14 26.74 -7.53
C GLY A 164 20.58 26.86 -8.02
N ILE A 165 21.54 27.03 -7.10
CA ILE A 165 22.98 27.09 -7.42
C ILE A 165 23.44 25.75 -8.01
N ALA A 166 23.07 24.63 -7.40
CA ALA A 166 23.40 23.30 -7.90
C ALA A 166 22.84 23.07 -9.31
N THR A 167 21.61 23.49 -9.58
CA THR A 167 20.99 23.41 -10.92
C THR A 167 21.71 24.27 -11.95
N VAL A 168 22.09 25.49 -11.61
CA VAL A 168 22.87 26.36 -12.51
C VAL A 168 24.24 25.74 -12.82
N LEU A 169 24.92 25.18 -11.80
CA LEU A 169 26.20 24.50 -11.98
C LEU A 169 26.06 23.25 -12.86
N GLY A 170 25.02 22.44 -12.63
CA GLY A 170 24.69 21.30 -13.47
C GLY A 170 24.43 21.71 -14.92
N PHE A 171 23.61 22.74 -15.14
CA PHE A 171 23.32 23.25 -16.47
C PHE A 171 24.57 23.72 -17.21
N ALA A 172 25.47 24.43 -16.52
CA ALA A 172 26.73 24.89 -17.10
C ALA A 172 27.68 23.74 -17.46
N LEU A 173 27.61 22.61 -16.75
CA LEU A 173 28.46 21.43 -16.97
C LEU A 173 27.80 20.37 -17.87
N GLY A 174 26.52 20.51 -18.20
CA GLY A 174 25.73 19.51 -18.94
C GLY A 174 26.33 19.11 -20.28
N GLU A 175 26.83 20.08 -21.07
CA GLU A 175 27.47 19.82 -22.36
C GLU A 175 28.78 19.02 -22.23
N ALA A 176 29.51 19.17 -21.12
CA ALA A 176 30.83 18.56 -20.93
C ALA A 176 30.77 17.19 -20.22
N ALA A 177 29.64 16.85 -19.58
CA ALA A 177 29.56 15.75 -18.62
C ALA A 177 28.86 14.48 -19.13
N VAL A 178 28.70 14.32 -20.45
CA VAL A 178 27.83 13.33 -21.14
C VAL A 178 28.33 11.87 -21.07
N GLY A 179 28.75 11.38 -19.90
CA GLY A 179 29.03 9.93 -19.77
C GLY A 179 29.76 9.47 -18.51
N GLY A 180 30.22 10.38 -17.65
CA GLY A 180 31.03 10.01 -16.47
C GLY A 180 30.26 9.85 -15.15
N LEU A 181 29.03 10.36 -15.06
CA LEU A 181 28.31 10.52 -13.79
C LEU A 181 27.24 9.43 -13.54
N ALA A 182 26.69 8.83 -14.59
CA ALA A 182 25.73 7.73 -14.50
C ALA A 182 26.45 6.45 -14.08
N ASN A 183 26.66 6.29 -12.77
CA ASN A 183 27.28 5.11 -12.19
C ASN A 183 26.39 4.51 -11.11
N ARG A 184 26.66 3.25 -10.79
CA ARG A 184 25.92 2.50 -9.78
C ARG A 184 25.93 3.17 -8.39
N GLY A 185 26.99 3.91 -8.06
CA GLY A 185 27.08 4.64 -6.79
C GLY A 185 26.03 5.76 -6.70
N LEU A 186 25.83 6.51 -7.79
CA LEU A 186 24.79 7.54 -7.89
C LEU A 186 23.40 6.92 -7.72
N GLY A 187 23.12 5.81 -8.40
CA GLY A 187 21.84 5.10 -8.27
C GLY A 187 21.56 4.60 -6.84
N LEU A 188 22.56 4.03 -6.17
CA LEU A 188 22.43 3.62 -4.76
C LEU A 188 22.20 4.80 -3.82
N PHE A 189 22.90 5.91 -4.06
CA PHE A 189 22.74 7.12 -3.28
C PHE A 189 21.35 7.75 -3.48
N GLN A 190 20.87 7.84 -4.74
CA GLN A 190 19.52 8.30 -5.06
C GLN A 190 18.47 7.42 -4.39
N ALA A 191 18.63 6.10 -4.42
CA ALA A 191 17.73 5.16 -3.76
C ALA A 191 17.69 5.35 -2.23
N LEU A 192 18.87 5.54 -1.60
CA LEU A 192 18.97 5.81 -0.16
C LEU A 192 18.26 7.12 0.21
N VAL A 193 18.48 8.19 -0.56
CA VAL A 193 17.84 9.49 -0.36
C VAL A 193 16.32 9.40 -0.61
N ALA A 194 15.90 8.69 -1.67
CA ALA A 194 14.50 8.43 -1.97
C ALA A 194 13.78 7.72 -0.80
N GLY A 195 14.42 6.71 -0.21
CA GLY A 195 13.89 6.03 0.97
C GLY A 195 13.75 6.96 2.15
N SER A 196 14.77 7.79 2.42
CA SER A 196 14.73 8.78 3.49
C SER A 196 13.67 9.87 3.27
N LEU A 197 13.43 10.29 2.02
CA LEU A 197 12.36 11.23 1.69
C LEU A 197 10.99 10.60 1.91
N LEU A 198 10.80 9.34 1.48
CA LEU A 198 9.56 8.61 1.71
C LEU A 198 9.29 8.42 3.21
N HIS A 199 10.33 8.14 4.01
CA HIS A 199 10.23 8.12 5.47
C HIS A 199 9.68 9.44 6.02
N VAL A 200 10.27 10.58 5.63
CA VAL A 200 9.84 11.91 6.11
C VAL A 200 8.42 12.26 5.67
N VAL A 201 8.03 11.90 4.45
CA VAL A 201 6.68 12.14 3.93
C VAL A 201 5.65 11.32 4.72
N VAL A 202 5.96 10.05 5.01
CA VAL A 202 5.06 9.12 5.71
C VAL A 202 5.01 9.39 7.23
N HIS A 203 6.15 9.59 7.89
CA HIS A 203 6.26 9.68 9.36
C HIS A 203 6.13 11.09 9.94
N ARG A 204 5.82 12.12 9.13
CA ARG A 204 5.31 13.38 9.67
C ARG A 204 3.85 13.23 10.11
N SER A 205 3.66 12.42 11.14
CA SER A 205 2.44 12.33 11.91
C SER A 205 2.51 13.41 12.98
N TYR A 206 1.58 14.36 12.94
CA TYR A 206 1.15 14.99 14.19
C TYR A 206 0.59 13.86 15.08
N PRO A 207 0.85 13.87 16.39
CA PRO A 207 0.35 12.82 17.28
C PRO A 207 -1.16 12.64 17.07
N ILE A 208 -1.59 11.38 17.00
CA ILE A 208 -2.95 10.90 16.67
C ILE A 208 -4.04 11.57 17.54
N GLU A 209 -3.66 12.13 18.69
CA GLU A 209 -4.53 12.94 19.56
C GLU A 209 -5.09 14.22 18.89
N GLU A 210 -4.37 14.85 17.94
CA GLU A 210 -4.90 15.97 17.14
C GLU A 210 -5.83 15.51 16.01
N GLU A 211 -5.81 14.23 15.63
CA GLU A 211 -6.59 13.67 14.54
C GLU A 211 -8.09 13.72 14.86
N ALA A 212 -8.48 13.49 16.12
CA ALA A 212 -9.85 13.67 16.60
C ALA A 212 -10.33 15.14 16.57
N SER A 213 -9.40 16.10 16.53
CA SER A 213 -9.70 17.55 16.58
C SER A 213 -9.67 18.27 15.22
N THR A 214 -9.10 17.63 14.18
CA THR A 214 -8.97 18.27 12.86
C THR A 214 -10.34 18.35 12.16
N PRO A 215 -10.83 19.55 11.78
CA PRO A 215 -12.15 19.71 11.18
C PRO A 215 -12.32 18.88 9.90
N GLN A 216 -13.47 18.21 9.74
CA GLN A 216 -13.80 17.43 8.53
C GLN A 216 -13.61 18.22 7.22
N ALA A 217 -13.84 19.54 7.26
CA ALA A 217 -13.60 20.43 6.14
C ALA A 217 -12.12 20.45 5.70
N ALA A 218 -11.17 20.49 6.64
CA ALA A 218 -9.75 20.48 6.33
C ALA A 218 -9.33 19.16 5.64
N ARG A 219 -9.85 18.02 6.09
CA ARG A 219 -9.59 16.71 5.47
C ARG A 219 -10.06 16.66 4.01
N ARG A 220 -11.26 17.20 3.74
CA ARG A 220 -11.79 17.30 2.37
C ARG A 220 -10.91 18.16 1.49
N HIS A 221 -10.45 19.31 1.99
CA HIS A 221 -9.54 20.16 1.23
C HIS A 221 -8.20 19.46 0.95
N ALA A 222 -7.64 18.73 1.91
CA ALA A 222 -6.46 17.90 1.69
C ALA A 222 -6.71 16.80 0.64
N GLY A 223 -7.88 16.16 0.65
CA GLY A 223 -8.29 15.24 -0.41
C GLY A 223 -8.38 15.90 -1.80
N VAL A 224 -8.94 17.12 -1.90
CA VAL A 224 -8.96 17.87 -3.17
C VAL A 224 -7.54 18.17 -3.65
N GLY A 225 -6.67 18.58 -2.73
CA GLY A 225 -5.25 18.75 -2.99
C GLY A 225 -4.58 17.50 -3.54
N ALA A 226 -4.86 16.35 -2.92
CA ALA A 226 -4.34 15.05 -3.31
C ALA A 226 -4.78 14.67 -4.74
N LEU A 227 -6.07 14.84 -5.08
CA LEU A 227 -6.57 14.61 -6.44
C LEU A 227 -5.90 15.55 -7.45
N GLY A 228 -5.74 16.83 -7.12
CA GLY A 228 -4.98 17.78 -7.94
C GLY A 228 -3.52 17.34 -8.12
N GLY A 229 -2.91 16.77 -7.07
CA GLY A 229 -1.58 16.19 -7.11
C GLY A 229 -1.47 14.98 -8.02
N LEU A 230 -2.48 14.08 -8.04
CA LEU A 230 -2.53 12.94 -8.95
C LEU A 230 -2.65 13.38 -10.42
N VAL A 231 -3.51 14.36 -10.71
CA VAL A 231 -3.64 14.93 -12.06
C VAL A 231 -2.32 15.58 -12.50
N PHE A 232 -1.68 16.32 -11.60
CA PHE A 232 -0.39 16.93 -11.86
C PHE A 232 0.70 15.89 -12.11
N LEU A 233 0.77 14.83 -11.30
CA LEU A 233 1.71 13.72 -11.52
C LEU A 233 1.50 13.02 -12.85
N TRP A 234 0.24 12.74 -13.20
CA TRP A 234 -0.10 12.12 -14.48
C TRP A 234 0.35 12.99 -15.65
N ALA A 235 0.08 14.29 -15.60
CA ALA A 235 0.55 15.24 -16.62
C ALA A 235 2.08 15.39 -16.67
N LEU A 236 2.76 15.18 -15.54
CA LEU A 236 4.20 15.35 -15.42
C LEU A 236 5.00 14.11 -15.86
N VAL A 237 4.48 12.92 -15.56
CA VAL A 237 5.23 11.66 -15.67
C VAL A 237 4.61 10.70 -16.69
N GLY A 238 3.33 10.87 -17.07
CA GLY A 238 2.57 9.91 -17.88
C GLY A 238 3.27 9.50 -19.18
N ASP A 239 3.80 10.48 -19.93
CA ASP A 239 4.49 10.24 -21.22
C ASP A 239 6.02 10.10 -21.08
N HIS A 240 6.55 10.13 -19.85
CA HIS A 240 8.00 10.25 -19.56
C HIS A 240 8.54 9.21 -18.58
N LEU A 241 7.74 8.19 -18.25
CA LEU A 241 8.24 7.05 -17.50
C LEU A 241 9.37 6.36 -18.30
N GLY A 242 10.43 5.96 -17.62
CA GLY A 242 11.45 5.08 -18.20
C GLY A 242 10.87 3.70 -18.57
N PRO A 243 11.60 2.85 -19.32
CA PRO A 243 11.11 1.54 -19.76
C PRO A 243 10.54 0.66 -18.63
N VAL A 244 11.18 0.69 -17.45
CA VAL A 244 10.68 -0.05 -16.27
C VAL A 244 9.39 0.56 -15.74
N GLY A 245 9.33 1.90 -15.64
CA GLY A 245 8.16 2.63 -15.18
C GLY A 245 6.95 2.46 -16.10
N GLN A 246 7.15 2.47 -17.42
CA GLN A 246 6.08 2.26 -18.41
C GLN A 246 5.49 0.85 -18.29
N LYS A 247 6.35 -0.18 -18.17
CA LYS A 247 5.90 -1.56 -17.96
C LYS A 247 5.12 -1.71 -16.67
N ALA A 248 5.62 -1.14 -15.57
CA ALA A 248 4.92 -1.17 -14.29
C ALA A 248 3.58 -0.42 -14.37
N ALA A 249 3.51 0.76 -14.99
CA ALA A 249 2.26 1.51 -15.14
C ALA A 249 1.23 0.77 -16.00
N ALA A 250 1.66 0.14 -17.10
CA ALA A 250 0.81 -0.70 -17.94
C ALA A 250 0.29 -1.92 -17.15
N MET A 251 1.17 -2.64 -16.46
CA MET A 251 0.79 -3.78 -15.62
C MET A 251 -0.18 -3.38 -14.50
N PHE A 252 0.03 -2.24 -13.85
CA PHE A 252 -0.90 -1.72 -12.85
C PHE A 252 -2.28 -1.45 -13.47
N ALA A 253 -2.34 -0.84 -14.65
CA ALA A 253 -3.59 -0.55 -15.34
C ALA A 253 -4.32 -1.84 -15.74
N ASP A 254 -3.61 -2.84 -16.26
CA ASP A 254 -4.17 -4.13 -16.64
C ASP A 254 -4.72 -4.87 -15.42
N LEU A 255 -3.92 -4.99 -14.35
CA LEU A 255 -4.35 -5.63 -13.10
C LEU A 255 -5.55 -4.90 -12.46
N ALA A 256 -5.57 -3.56 -12.52
CA ALA A 256 -6.67 -2.77 -11.99
C ALA A 256 -7.95 -2.98 -12.82
N LEU A 257 -7.84 -2.98 -14.15
CA LEU A 257 -8.95 -3.20 -15.08
C LEU A 257 -9.56 -4.59 -14.87
N GLU A 258 -8.72 -5.63 -14.84
CA GLU A 258 -9.14 -7.02 -14.63
C GLU A 258 -9.76 -7.22 -13.23
N SER A 259 -9.18 -6.59 -12.19
CA SER A 259 -9.67 -6.72 -10.81
C SER A 259 -10.94 -5.92 -10.52
N ALA A 260 -11.27 -4.91 -11.31
CA ALA A 260 -12.29 -3.93 -10.96
C ALA A 260 -13.71 -4.51 -10.82
N PRO A 261 -14.23 -5.37 -11.73
CA PRO A 261 -15.55 -5.99 -11.56
C PRO A 261 -15.66 -6.79 -10.27
N ALA A 262 -14.63 -7.59 -9.95
CA ALA A 262 -14.61 -8.43 -8.77
C ALA A 262 -14.53 -7.60 -7.49
N LEU A 263 -13.73 -6.54 -7.47
CA LEU A 263 -13.64 -5.59 -6.35
C LEU A 263 -14.98 -4.88 -6.11
N LEU A 264 -15.63 -4.40 -7.17
CA LEU A 264 -16.93 -3.73 -7.05
C LEU A 264 -18.01 -4.69 -6.54
N LEU A 265 -18.05 -5.92 -7.07
CA LEU A 265 -18.94 -6.97 -6.60
C LEU A 265 -18.68 -7.31 -5.13
N ALA A 266 -17.41 -7.33 -4.71
CA ALA A 266 -17.03 -7.58 -3.33
C ALA A 266 -17.47 -6.47 -2.37
N TYR A 267 -17.36 -5.20 -2.75
CA TYR A 267 -17.87 -4.08 -1.93
C TYR A 267 -19.39 -4.10 -1.81
N VAL A 268 -20.10 -4.36 -2.92
CA VAL A 268 -21.54 -4.56 -2.90
C VAL A 268 -21.90 -5.78 -2.04
N GLY A 269 -21.19 -6.90 -2.22
CA GLY A 269 -21.36 -8.14 -1.48
C GLY A 269 -21.14 -7.96 0.01
N ALA A 270 -20.10 -7.25 0.43
CA ALA A 270 -19.86 -6.91 1.83
C ALA A 270 -21.03 -6.10 2.41
N GLY A 271 -21.53 -5.12 1.66
CA GLY A 271 -22.71 -4.35 2.06
C GLY A 271 -24.00 -5.19 2.15
N LEU A 272 -24.20 -6.11 1.21
CA LEU A 272 -25.35 -7.02 1.24
C LEU A 272 -25.25 -8.07 2.35
N VAL A 273 -24.06 -8.61 2.62
CA VAL A 273 -23.81 -9.48 3.78
C VAL A 273 -24.09 -8.70 5.07
N TYR A 274 -23.63 -7.44 5.15
CA TYR A 274 -23.94 -6.59 6.28
C TYR A 274 -25.46 -6.39 6.48
N ALA A 275 -26.20 -6.09 5.40
CA ALA A 275 -27.63 -5.77 5.45
C ALA A 275 -28.57 -6.97 5.58
N LEU A 276 -28.25 -8.07 4.88
CA LEU A 276 -29.15 -9.18 4.61
C LEU A 276 -28.77 -10.46 5.34
N MET A 277 -27.55 -10.58 5.88
CA MET A 277 -27.12 -11.84 6.49
C MET A 277 -28.06 -12.25 7.64
N PRO A 278 -28.81 -13.35 7.49
CA PRO A 278 -29.68 -13.83 8.54
C PRO A 278 -28.86 -14.30 9.73
N ARG A 279 -29.34 -14.05 10.96
CA ARG A 279 -28.72 -14.61 12.17
C ARG A 279 -28.57 -16.13 12.10
N ALA A 280 -29.45 -16.81 11.36
CA ALA A 280 -29.39 -18.24 11.11
C ALA A 280 -28.11 -18.68 10.37
N SER A 281 -27.59 -17.88 9.43
CA SER A 281 -26.36 -18.17 8.70
C SER A 281 -25.13 -18.02 9.59
N ILE A 282 -25.09 -16.96 10.41
CA ILE A 282 -24.04 -16.76 11.43
C ILE A 282 -24.08 -17.90 12.44
N ALA A 283 -25.28 -18.24 12.95
CA ALA A 283 -25.46 -19.34 13.90
C ALA A 283 -25.09 -20.69 13.30
N TRP A 284 -25.41 -20.93 12.02
CA TRP A 284 -25.02 -22.16 11.30
C TRP A 284 -23.50 -22.26 11.16
N MET A 285 -22.81 -21.19 10.75
CA MET A 285 -21.33 -21.16 10.76
C MET A 285 -20.76 -21.34 12.17
N GLY A 286 -21.51 -20.93 13.20
CA GLY A 286 -21.17 -21.03 14.62
C GLY A 286 -21.23 -22.42 15.26
N ARG A 287 -22.02 -23.36 14.75
CA ARG A 287 -22.25 -24.62 15.49
C ARG A 287 -21.08 -25.60 15.41
N GLY A 288 -20.92 -26.43 16.43
CA GLY A 288 -19.92 -27.50 16.47
C GLY A 288 -18.56 -27.02 16.94
N ASN A 289 -17.55 -27.87 16.76
CA ASN A 289 -16.16 -27.55 17.10
C ASN A 289 -15.48 -26.71 16.01
N SER A 290 -14.27 -26.20 16.28
CA SER A 290 -13.50 -25.35 15.35
C SER A 290 -13.32 -25.97 13.95
N LEU A 291 -13.21 -27.30 13.84
CA LEU A 291 -13.05 -27.96 12.55
C LEU A 291 -14.35 -27.92 11.73
N SER A 292 -15.48 -28.16 12.39
CA SER A 292 -16.80 -28.04 11.75
C SER A 292 -17.09 -26.59 11.35
N GLN A 293 -16.67 -25.62 12.16
CA GLN A 293 -16.79 -24.20 11.84
C GLN A 293 -15.94 -23.85 10.60
N ALA A 294 -14.69 -24.31 10.54
CA ALA A 294 -13.82 -24.13 9.37
C ALA A 294 -14.45 -24.73 8.10
N ALA A 295 -14.90 -25.98 8.15
CA ALA A 295 -15.56 -26.63 7.01
C ALA A 295 -16.80 -25.87 6.52
N ARG A 296 -17.59 -25.27 7.42
CA ARG A 296 -18.74 -24.44 7.04
C ARG A 296 -18.34 -23.10 6.45
N GLY A 297 -17.28 -22.48 6.98
CA GLY A 297 -16.69 -21.27 6.41
C GLY A 297 -16.20 -21.49 4.98
N MET A 298 -15.46 -22.58 4.73
CA MET A 298 -15.08 -22.99 3.38
C MET A 298 -16.30 -23.22 2.49
N GLY A 299 -17.29 -23.97 2.96
CA GLY A 299 -18.51 -24.25 2.21
C GLY A 299 -19.29 -22.98 1.82
N PHE A 300 -19.24 -21.95 2.67
CA PHE A 300 -19.80 -20.63 2.35
C PHE A 300 -18.98 -19.87 1.30
N GLY A 301 -17.66 -20.04 1.30
CA GLY A 301 -16.75 -19.39 0.35
C GLY A 301 -16.75 -19.96 -1.06
N LEU A 302 -16.91 -21.28 -1.20
CA LEU A 302 -16.84 -22.04 -2.46
C LEU A 302 -17.68 -21.49 -3.62
N PRO A 303 -18.98 -21.12 -3.43
CA PRO A 303 -19.82 -20.65 -4.52
C PRO A 303 -19.54 -19.20 -4.96
N LEU A 304 -18.73 -18.46 -4.19
CA LEU A 304 -18.58 -17.02 -4.37
C LEU A 304 -17.40 -16.73 -5.31
N PRO A 305 -17.65 -16.09 -6.48
CA PRO A 305 -16.60 -15.73 -7.43
C PRO A 305 -15.90 -14.45 -6.97
N ILE A 306 -15.26 -14.52 -5.79
CA ILE A 306 -14.60 -13.39 -5.17
C ILE A 306 -13.10 -13.64 -5.19
N CYS A 307 -12.35 -12.73 -5.82
CA CYS A 307 -10.89 -12.80 -5.86
C CYS A 307 -10.25 -12.50 -4.50
N SER A 308 -8.93 -12.68 -4.41
CA SER A 308 -8.12 -12.38 -3.21
C SER A 308 -8.28 -10.94 -2.72
N CYS A 309 -8.57 -10.00 -3.64
CA CYS A 309 -8.81 -8.59 -3.32
C CYS A 309 -10.19 -8.35 -2.71
N GLY A 310 -11.19 -9.09 -3.18
CA GLY A 310 -12.58 -8.92 -2.78
C GLY A 310 -12.97 -9.68 -1.51
N VAL A 311 -12.26 -10.76 -1.18
CA VAL A 311 -12.60 -11.59 -0.03
C VAL A 311 -12.35 -10.85 1.29
N VAL A 312 -11.37 -9.95 1.31
CA VAL A 312 -10.94 -9.19 2.49
C VAL A 312 -12.07 -8.28 3.06
N PRO A 313 -12.73 -7.42 2.26
CA PRO A 313 -13.96 -6.71 2.62
C PRO A 313 -15.04 -7.57 3.27
N VAL A 314 -15.33 -8.72 2.67
CA VAL A 314 -16.39 -9.63 3.13
C VAL A 314 -15.97 -10.31 4.43
N TYR A 315 -14.73 -10.76 4.53
CA TYR A 315 -14.14 -11.33 5.72
C TYR A 315 -14.25 -10.38 6.92
N ARG A 316 -13.88 -9.11 6.76
CA ARG A 316 -14.02 -8.09 7.82
C ARG A 316 -15.47 -7.99 8.31
N THR A 317 -16.41 -7.98 7.38
CA THR A 317 -17.85 -7.92 7.71
C THR A 317 -18.29 -9.15 8.51
N LEU A 318 -17.87 -10.36 8.12
CA LEU A 318 -18.16 -11.60 8.86
C LEU A 318 -17.62 -11.55 10.30
N VAL A 319 -16.37 -11.08 10.47
CA VAL A 319 -15.72 -10.95 11.79
C VAL A 319 -16.47 -9.95 12.67
N VAL A 320 -16.79 -8.76 12.15
CA VAL A 320 -17.54 -7.72 12.88
C VAL A 320 -18.94 -8.19 13.27
N GLN A 321 -19.58 -9.00 12.43
CA GLN A 321 -20.90 -9.59 12.72
C GLN A 321 -20.84 -10.78 13.69
N GLY A 322 -19.64 -11.17 14.15
CA GLY A 322 -19.44 -12.18 15.19
C GLY A 322 -19.39 -13.62 14.67
N VAL A 323 -19.07 -13.84 13.40
CA VAL A 323 -18.76 -15.18 12.87
C VAL A 323 -17.50 -15.71 13.58
N PRO A 324 -17.47 -16.99 14.01
CA PRO A 324 -16.29 -17.54 14.67
C PRO A 324 -15.05 -17.44 13.77
N ALA A 325 -13.90 -17.12 14.37
CA ALA A 325 -12.65 -16.93 13.65
C ALA A 325 -12.26 -18.16 12.80
N SER A 326 -12.51 -19.38 13.27
CA SER A 326 -12.24 -20.58 12.47
C SER A 326 -13.04 -20.64 11.16
N ALA A 327 -14.31 -20.25 11.18
CA ALA A 327 -15.14 -20.19 9.97
C ALA A 327 -14.69 -19.03 9.07
N ALA A 328 -14.47 -17.84 9.64
CA ALA A 328 -14.05 -16.66 8.89
C ALA A 328 -12.67 -16.87 8.22
N MET A 329 -11.68 -17.43 8.92
CA MET A 329 -10.34 -17.70 8.37
C MET A 329 -10.38 -18.77 7.28
N SER A 330 -11.18 -19.83 7.47
CA SER A 330 -11.35 -20.85 6.44
C SER A 330 -12.03 -20.29 5.19
N PHE A 331 -13.02 -19.39 5.36
CA PHE A 331 -13.64 -18.65 4.26
C PHE A 331 -12.62 -17.78 3.52
N LEU A 332 -11.81 -17.01 4.26
CA LEU A 332 -10.79 -16.11 3.72
C LEU A 332 -9.81 -16.81 2.78
N VAL A 333 -9.38 -18.02 3.14
CA VAL A 333 -8.47 -18.84 2.33
C VAL A 333 -9.23 -19.56 1.21
N ALA A 334 -10.39 -20.16 1.51
CA ALA A 334 -11.11 -21.00 0.55
C ALA A 334 -11.66 -20.21 -0.64
N THR A 335 -12.18 -19.02 -0.41
CA THR A 335 -12.86 -18.22 -1.45
C THR A 335 -11.97 -17.93 -2.66
N PRO A 336 -10.76 -17.35 -2.52
CA PRO A 336 -9.91 -17.09 -3.68
C PRO A 336 -9.24 -18.34 -4.27
N GLU A 337 -9.19 -19.46 -3.54
CA GLU A 337 -8.48 -20.68 -3.94
C GLU A 337 -9.38 -21.75 -4.60
N LEU A 338 -10.63 -21.83 -4.15
CA LEU A 338 -11.61 -22.86 -4.51
C LEU A 338 -12.81 -22.32 -5.26
N SER A 339 -12.81 -21.02 -5.62
CA SER A 339 -13.93 -20.43 -6.33
C SER A 339 -14.20 -21.16 -7.65
N LEU A 340 -15.46 -21.16 -8.06
CA LEU A 340 -15.89 -21.82 -9.28
C LEU A 340 -15.10 -21.33 -10.51
N ASP A 341 -14.79 -20.04 -10.59
CA ASP A 341 -13.99 -19.46 -11.67
C ASP A 341 -12.55 -19.99 -11.68
N ALA A 342 -11.89 -20.09 -10.51
CA ALA A 342 -10.54 -20.64 -10.41
C ALA A 342 -10.47 -22.09 -10.92
N VAL A 343 -11.47 -22.90 -10.59
CA VAL A 343 -11.57 -24.30 -11.06
C VAL A 343 -11.83 -24.36 -12.57
N LEU A 344 -12.77 -23.56 -13.08
CA LEU A 344 -13.12 -23.55 -14.51
C LEU A 344 -11.95 -23.08 -15.39
N ILE A 345 -11.14 -22.13 -14.92
CA ILE A 345 -9.92 -21.67 -15.62
C ILE A 345 -8.80 -22.72 -15.52
N SER A 346 -8.68 -23.41 -14.39
CA SER A 346 -7.64 -24.44 -14.19
C SER A 346 -7.81 -25.66 -15.09
N LEU A 347 -9.05 -26.09 -15.34
CA LEU A 347 -9.33 -27.30 -16.11
C LEU A 347 -8.70 -27.29 -17.52
N PRO A 348 -8.92 -26.26 -18.38
CA PRO A 348 -8.29 -26.19 -19.69
C PRO A 348 -6.79 -25.90 -19.63
N LEU A 349 -6.33 -25.09 -18.66
CA LEU A 349 -4.93 -24.61 -18.63
C LEU A 349 -3.95 -25.58 -17.98
N LEU A 350 -4.36 -26.24 -16.90
CA LEU A 350 -3.53 -27.13 -16.09
C LEU A 350 -3.88 -28.61 -16.27
N GLY A 351 -5.00 -28.90 -16.95
CA GLY A 351 -5.54 -30.24 -17.09
C GLY A 351 -6.32 -30.72 -15.85
N GLY A 352 -7.21 -31.69 -16.07
CA GLY A 352 -8.07 -32.27 -15.04
C GLY A 352 -7.33 -32.82 -13.81
N PRO A 353 -6.27 -33.66 -13.99
CA PRO A 353 -5.56 -34.25 -12.85
C PRO A 353 -4.89 -33.22 -11.94
N PHE A 354 -4.16 -32.24 -12.49
CA PHE A 354 -3.50 -31.22 -11.69
C PHE A 354 -4.52 -30.28 -11.03
N THR A 355 -5.61 -29.94 -11.74
CA THR A 355 -6.71 -29.14 -11.18
C THR A 355 -7.35 -29.83 -9.97
N ALA A 356 -7.58 -31.15 -10.03
CA ALA A 356 -8.13 -31.90 -8.91
C ALA A 356 -7.19 -31.89 -7.69
N VAL A 357 -5.88 -32.06 -7.92
CA VAL A 357 -4.85 -31.97 -6.87
C VAL A 357 -4.85 -30.57 -6.25
N ARG A 358 -4.85 -29.52 -7.07
CA ARG A 358 -4.92 -28.13 -6.63
C ARG A 358 -6.13 -27.91 -5.72
N VAL A 359 -7.33 -28.30 -6.16
CA VAL A 359 -8.58 -28.13 -5.39
C VAL A 359 -8.53 -28.89 -4.06
N ALA A 360 -8.06 -30.13 -4.06
CA ALA A 360 -7.94 -30.91 -2.84
C ALA A 360 -6.95 -30.29 -1.85
N CYS A 361 -5.79 -29.84 -2.34
CA CYS A 361 -4.76 -29.17 -1.54
C CYS A 361 -5.26 -27.83 -0.98
N ALA A 362 -5.90 -27.00 -1.80
CA ALA A 362 -6.49 -25.73 -1.38
C ALA A 362 -7.55 -25.91 -0.29
N ALA A 363 -8.43 -26.91 -0.44
CA ALA A 363 -9.41 -27.25 0.58
C ALA A 363 -8.75 -27.69 1.89
N LEU A 364 -7.71 -28.53 1.81
CA LEU A 364 -6.95 -28.94 2.98
C LEU A 364 -6.30 -27.75 3.69
N VAL A 365 -5.64 -26.85 2.94
CA VAL A 365 -5.02 -25.64 3.51
C VAL A 365 -6.07 -24.77 4.20
N ALA A 366 -7.20 -24.49 3.55
CA ALA A 366 -8.27 -23.69 4.14
C ALA A 366 -8.82 -24.30 5.44
N LEU A 367 -9.03 -25.62 5.49
CA LEU A 367 -9.46 -26.31 6.72
C LEU A 367 -8.42 -26.19 7.82
N LEU A 368 -7.16 -26.51 7.52
CA LEU A 368 -6.10 -26.57 8.53
C LEU A 368 -5.79 -25.18 9.08
N ILE A 369 -5.79 -24.15 8.24
CA ILE A 369 -5.60 -22.75 8.66
C ILE A 369 -6.79 -22.28 9.49
N GLY A 370 -8.03 -22.48 9.02
CA GLY A 370 -9.22 -22.13 9.80
C GLY A 370 -9.30 -22.86 11.14
N TRP A 371 -8.96 -24.14 11.16
CA TRP A 371 -8.94 -24.98 12.37
C TRP A 371 -7.80 -24.64 13.33
N GLY A 372 -6.60 -24.39 12.82
CA GLY A 372 -5.41 -24.11 13.61
C GLY A 372 -5.36 -22.65 14.04
N ILE A 373 -5.19 -21.74 13.07
CA ILE A 373 -5.01 -20.30 13.32
C ILE A 373 -6.28 -19.66 13.88
N GLY A 374 -7.46 -20.10 13.43
CA GLY A 374 -8.73 -19.59 13.96
C GLY A 374 -8.93 -19.80 15.46
N ARG A 375 -8.18 -20.71 16.10
CA ARG A 375 -8.20 -20.88 17.56
C ARG A 375 -7.29 -19.92 18.32
N LEU A 376 -6.31 -19.33 17.65
CA LEU A 376 -5.40 -18.34 18.23
C LEU A 376 -6.05 -16.95 18.31
N VAL A 377 -7.11 -16.74 17.52
CA VAL A 377 -7.85 -15.50 17.45
C VAL A 377 -8.81 -15.37 18.63
N ARG A 378 -8.65 -14.29 19.39
CA ARG A 378 -9.64 -13.88 20.39
C ARG A 378 -10.81 -13.18 19.69
N PRO A 379 -12.06 -13.39 20.14
CA PRO A 379 -13.18 -12.66 19.58
C PRO A 379 -12.95 -11.15 19.75
N PRO A 380 -13.17 -10.32 18.72
CA PRO A 380 -12.96 -8.87 18.81
C PRO A 380 -13.77 -8.28 19.97
N ALA A 381 -13.18 -7.35 20.71
CA ALA A 381 -13.87 -6.54 21.73
C ALA A 381 -14.73 -5.42 21.11
N VAL A 382 -15.23 -5.62 19.88
CA VAL A 382 -16.15 -4.67 19.24
C VAL A 382 -17.49 -4.81 19.97
N PRO A 383 -18.09 -3.71 20.46
CA PRO A 383 -19.44 -3.75 21.01
C PRO A 383 -20.34 -4.43 20.00
N ARG A 384 -20.81 -5.64 20.31
CA ARG A 384 -21.81 -6.30 19.47
C ARG A 384 -22.96 -5.31 19.40
N PRO A 385 -23.46 -4.93 18.21
CA PRO A 385 -24.66 -4.10 18.13
C PRO A 385 -25.70 -4.76 19.02
N THR A 386 -26.10 -4.03 20.06
CA THR A 386 -26.95 -4.53 21.13
C THR A 386 -28.20 -5.10 20.48
N ALA A 387 -28.82 -6.08 21.11
CA ALA A 387 -30.05 -6.67 20.56
C ALA A 387 -31.15 -5.61 20.31
N GLU A 388 -31.03 -4.43 20.94
CA GLU A 388 -31.92 -3.27 20.86
C GLU A 388 -31.64 -2.31 19.69
N GLU A 389 -30.47 -2.32 19.05
CA GLU A 389 -30.19 -1.44 17.88
C GLU A 389 -30.57 -2.06 16.52
N ARG A 390 -31.35 -3.13 16.50
CA ARG A 390 -31.47 -3.96 15.29
C ARG A 390 -32.65 -3.61 14.40
N ASP A 391 -32.28 -3.19 13.19
CA ASP A 391 -33.04 -2.98 11.95
C ASP A 391 -33.97 -4.10 11.46
N ALA A 392 -34.33 -5.09 12.29
CA ALA A 392 -35.26 -6.14 11.89
C ALA A 392 -36.63 -5.59 11.47
N ASP A 393 -37.04 -4.45 12.04
CA ASP A 393 -38.28 -3.73 11.72
C ASP A 393 -38.13 -2.71 10.56
N ARG A 394 -36.91 -2.44 10.07
CA ARG A 394 -36.74 -1.53 8.92
C ARG A 394 -37.11 -2.24 7.62
N PRO A 395 -37.81 -1.55 6.70
CA PRO A 395 -38.15 -2.12 5.39
C PRO A 395 -36.88 -2.52 4.63
N LEU A 396 -36.98 -3.59 3.85
CA LEU A 396 -35.86 -4.21 3.12
C LEU A 396 -35.01 -3.18 2.34
N GLY A 397 -35.65 -2.22 1.70
CA GLY A 397 -34.97 -1.16 0.95
C GLY A 397 -34.04 -0.30 1.82
N GLN A 398 -34.46 0.09 3.03
CA GLN A 398 -33.63 0.89 3.93
C GLN A 398 -32.42 0.08 4.44
N ARG A 399 -32.62 -1.21 4.71
CA ARG A 399 -31.55 -2.12 5.11
C ARG A 399 -30.51 -2.28 4.01
N VAL A 400 -30.95 -2.50 2.77
CA VAL A 400 -30.04 -2.62 1.61
C VAL A 400 -29.27 -1.32 1.40
N ILE A 401 -29.91 -0.15 1.47
CA ILE A 401 -29.22 1.14 1.34
C ILE A 401 -28.19 1.34 2.45
N ALA A 402 -28.53 1.01 3.70
CA ALA A 402 -27.60 1.08 4.82
C ALA A 402 -26.39 0.14 4.60
N GLY A 403 -26.63 -1.09 4.17
CA GLY A 403 -25.57 -2.03 3.83
C GLY A 403 -24.67 -1.55 2.70
N LEU A 404 -25.25 -1.05 1.60
CA LEU A 404 -24.47 -0.50 0.48
C LEU A 404 -23.65 0.72 0.90
N ARG A 405 -24.14 1.56 1.84
CA ARG A 405 -23.35 2.66 2.40
C ARG A 405 -22.14 2.16 3.18
N VAL A 406 -22.28 1.07 3.93
CA VAL A 406 -21.17 0.41 4.63
C VAL A 406 -20.19 -0.18 3.61
N GLY A 407 -20.68 -0.99 2.67
CA GLY A 407 -19.86 -1.70 1.67
C GLY A 407 -19.11 -0.79 0.69
N LEU A 408 -19.77 0.25 0.16
CA LEU A 408 -19.18 1.21 -0.79
C LEU A 408 -18.59 2.46 -0.10
N GLY A 409 -18.72 2.56 1.22
CA GLY A 409 -18.24 3.69 2.02
C GLY A 409 -17.11 3.28 2.94
N GLU A 410 -17.48 2.81 4.13
CA GLU A 410 -16.56 2.45 5.21
C GLU A 410 -15.60 1.33 4.79
N VAL A 411 -16.10 0.30 4.11
CA VAL A 411 -15.26 -0.82 3.71
C VAL A 411 -14.25 -0.40 2.64
N VAL A 412 -14.65 0.45 1.68
CA VAL A 412 -13.71 1.07 0.73
C VAL A 412 -12.68 1.93 1.45
N ASP A 413 -13.11 2.74 2.41
CA ASP A 413 -12.25 3.63 3.19
C ASP A 413 -11.15 2.85 3.92
N ASP A 414 -11.46 1.66 4.43
CA ASP A 414 -10.53 0.82 5.19
C ASP A 414 -9.63 -0.04 4.28
N THR A 415 -10.09 -0.47 3.10
CA THR A 415 -9.34 -1.44 2.26
C THR A 415 -8.69 -0.85 1.01
N ALA A 416 -9.16 0.29 0.49
CA ALA A 416 -8.60 0.89 -0.73
C ALA A 416 -7.10 1.22 -0.65
N PRO A 417 -6.54 1.74 0.47
CA PRO A 417 -5.10 2.01 0.57
C PRO A 417 -4.25 0.76 0.37
N TRP A 418 -4.69 -0.34 1.01
CA TRP A 418 -4.04 -1.63 0.88
C TRP A 418 -4.15 -2.17 -0.53
N ILE A 419 -5.34 -2.10 -1.16
CA ILE A 419 -5.54 -2.58 -2.54
C ILE A 419 -4.65 -1.83 -3.53
N VAL A 420 -4.57 -0.50 -3.44
CA VAL A 420 -3.68 0.31 -4.29
C VAL A 420 -2.22 -0.06 -4.06
N LEU A 421 -1.81 -0.23 -2.80
CA LEU A 421 -0.44 -0.65 -2.46
C LEU A 421 -0.13 -2.05 -3.02
N GLY A 422 -1.04 -3.01 -2.85
CA GLY A 422 -0.88 -4.38 -3.34
C GLY A 422 -0.77 -4.46 -4.86
N LEU A 423 -1.66 -3.76 -5.59
CA LEU A 423 -1.60 -3.64 -7.05
C LEU A 423 -0.31 -2.96 -7.51
N GLY A 424 0.13 -1.90 -6.80
CA GLY A 424 1.37 -1.19 -7.09
C GLY A 424 2.61 -2.06 -6.92
N VAL A 425 2.68 -2.85 -5.84
CA VAL A 425 3.77 -3.80 -5.61
C VAL A 425 3.77 -4.90 -6.68
N ALA A 426 2.62 -5.48 -7.02
CA ALA A 426 2.55 -6.50 -8.08
C ALA A 426 3.02 -5.96 -9.44
N ALA A 427 2.58 -4.75 -9.80
CA ALA A 427 2.99 -4.09 -11.03
C ALA A 427 4.51 -3.82 -11.11
N LEU A 428 5.16 -3.55 -9.97
CA LEU A 428 6.59 -3.37 -9.89
C LEU A 428 7.36 -4.70 -9.91
N VAL A 429 6.80 -5.78 -9.37
CA VAL A 429 7.46 -7.09 -9.27
C VAL A 429 7.53 -7.81 -10.63
N ASP A 430 6.53 -7.70 -11.49
CA ASP A 430 6.49 -8.42 -12.77
C ASP A 430 7.72 -8.12 -13.68
N PRO A 431 8.13 -6.86 -13.92
CA PRO A 431 9.36 -6.57 -14.68
C PRO A 431 10.64 -7.15 -14.05
N LEU A 432 10.61 -7.46 -12.75
CA LEU A 432 11.73 -8.01 -11.99
C LEU A 432 11.83 -9.55 -12.11
N LEU A 433 10.78 -10.24 -12.58
CA LEU A 433 10.69 -11.71 -12.64
C LEU A 433 11.00 -12.32 -14.03
N SER A 434 11.96 -11.77 -14.78
CA SER A 434 12.30 -12.30 -16.12
C SER A 434 12.66 -13.80 -16.09
N ALA A 435 12.15 -14.61 -17.03
CA ALA A 435 12.15 -16.08 -16.92
C ALA A 435 13.53 -16.77 -17.04
N ASP A 436 14.61 -16.05 -17.35
CA ASP A 436 15.92 -16.65 -17.70
C ASP A 436 16.69 -17.22 -16.50
N TRP A 437 16.35 -16.80 -15.28
CA TRP A 437 16.99 -17.29 -14.06
C TRP A 437 16.32 -18.58 -13.53
N LEU A 438 15.08 -18.86 -13.94
CA LEU A 438 14.26 -19.96 -13.44
C LEU A 438 14.88 -21.33 -13.75
N ALA A 439 15.43 -21.48 -14.95
CA ALA A 439 16.09 -22.71 -15.41
C ALA A 439 17.37 -23.08 -14.64
N ARG A 440 17.88 -22.19 -13.78
CA ARG A 440 19.11 -22.41 -12.99
C ARG A 440 18.83 -22.76 -11.53
N ILE A 441 17.57 -22.80 -11.11
CA ILE A 441 17.20 -23.08 -9.72
C ILE A 441 17.30 -24.60 -9.46
N PRO A 442 17.97 -25.04 -8.38
CA PRO A 442 17.96 -26.45 -8.00
C PRO A 442 16.54 -26.93 -7.62
N PRO A 443 16.11 -28.13 -8.05
CA PRO A 443 14.77 -28.67 -7.76
C PRO A 443 14.43 -28.72 -6.27
N ALA A 444 15.44 -28.90 -5.41
CA ALA A 444 15.27 -28.95 -3.96
C ALA A 444 14.82 -27.61 -3.35
N VAL A 445 15.14 -26.47 -3.96
CA VAL A 445 14.77 -25.13 -3.44
C VAL A 445 13.68 -24.45 -4.27
N GLU A 446 13.35 -25.02 -5.43
CA GLU A 446 12.36 -24.47 -6.38
C GLU A 446 10.98 -24.27 -5.72
N VAL A 447 10.47 -25.30 -5.02
CA VAL A 447 9.19 -25.22 -4.28
C VAL A 447 9.23 -24.12 -3.23
N GLY A 448 10.32 -24.06 -2.47
CA GLY A 448 10.60 -23.02 -1.48
C GLY A 448 10.50 -21.62 -2.05
N LEU A 449 11.15 -21.42 -3.19
CA LEU A 449 11.23 -20.13 -3.84
C LEU A 449 9.88 -19.71 -4.42
N PHE A 450 9.16 -20.61 -5.09
CA PHE A 450 7.85 -20.29 -5.67
C PHE A 450 6.80 -20.00 -4.60
N ALA A 451 6.81 -20.74 -3.49
CA ALA A 451 5.97 -20.42 -2.35
C ALA A 451 6.29 -19.02 -1.79
N LEU A 452 7.58 -18.67 -1.70
CA LEU A 452 8.02 -17.37 -1.21
C LEU A 452 7.67 -16.24 -2.18
N LEU A 453 7.76 -16.49 -3.49
CA LEU A 453 7.35 -15.56 -4.52
C LEU A 453 5.83 -15.37 -4.56
N GLY A 454 5.05 -16.40 -4.24
CA GLY A 454 3.59 -16.28 -4.14
C GLY A 454 3.16 -15.24 -3.09
N ILE A 455 3.75 -15.25 -1.89
CA ILE A 455 3.37 -14.34 -0.78
C ILE A 455 3.28 -12.85 -1.17
N PRO A 456 4.30 -12.23 -1.79
CA PRO A 456 4.23 -10.83 -2.20
C PRO A 456 3.47 -10.64 -3.51
N THR A 457 3.26 -11.71 -4.29
CA THR A 457 2.67 -11.61 -5.63
C THR A 457 1.16 -11.48 -5.50
N TYR A 458 0.68 -10.23 -5.63
CA TYR A 458 -0.72 -9.87 -5.55
C TYR A 458 -1.48 -10.29 -6.82
N VAL A 459 -1.62 -11.59 -7.03
CA VAL A 459 -2.28 -12.16 -8.21
C VAL A 459 -3.41 -13.07 -7.75
N CYS A 460 -4.61 -12.83 -8.26
CA CYS A 460 -5.77 -13.67 -7.99
C CYS A 460 -5.55 -15.07 -8.59
N ALA A 461 -6.29 -16.07 -8.11
CA ALA A 461 -6.22 -17.41 -8.69
C ALA A 461 -6.42 -17.41 -10.21
N SER A 462 -7.31 -16.57 -10.72
CA SER A 462 -7.62 -16.43 -12.15
C SER A 462 -6.40 -16.01 -12.97
N GLY A 463 -5.63 -15.02 -12.52
CA GLY A 463 -4.39 -14.57 -13.18
C GLY A 463 -3.17 -15.45 -12.90
N ALA A 464 -3.10 -16.07 -11.71
CA ALA A 464 -1.99 -16.95 -11.34
C ALA A 464 -2.01 -18.25 -12.15
N THR A 465 -3.18 -18.71 -12.57
CA THR A 465 -3.37 -19.98 -13.28
C THR A 465 -2.71 -19.99 -14.68
N PRO A 466 -2.94 -19.01 -15.58
CA PRO A 466 -2.21 -18.91 -16.84
C PRO A 466 -0.71 -18.72 -16.65
N LEU A 467 -0.30 -17.87 -15.70
CA LEU A 467 1.12 -17.67 -15.39
C LEU A 467 1.80 -19.00 -15.05
N ILE A 468 1.20 -19.76 -14.14
CA ILE A 468 1.72 -21.06 -13.72
C ILE A 468 1.67 -22.09 -14.85
N ALA A 469 0.64 -22.09 -15.70
CA ALA A 469 0.61 -22.94 -16.89
C ALA A 469 1.82 -22.68 -17.80
N VAL A 470 2.16 -21.40 -18.04
CA VAL A 470 3.35 -21.00 -18.82
C VAL A 470 4.64 -21.40 -18.12
N LEU A 471 4.74 -21.25 -16.79
CA LEU A 471 5.93 -21.65 -16.04
C LEU A 471 6.14 -23.16 -16.02
N ILE A 472 5.08 -23.96 -15.87
CA ILE A 472 5.14 -25.43 -16.02
C ILE A 472 5.60 -25.78 -17.44
N PHE A 473 5.08 -25.11 -18.46
CA PHE A 473 5.52 -25.30 -19.85
C PHE A 473 7.01 -24.98 -20.05
N LYS A 474 7.50 -23.96 -19.34
CA LYS A 474 8.93 -23.59 -19.31
C LYS A 474 9.79 -24.47 -18.40
N GLY A 475 9.21 -25.51 -17.79
CA GLY A 475 9.93 -26.53 -17.02
C GLY A 475 9.87 -26.36 -15.50
N ALA A 476 9.02 -25.48 -14.96
CA ALA A 476 8.79 -25.41 -13.52
C ALA A 476 8.13 -26.70 -12.99
N SER A 477 8.55 -27.19 -11.83
CA SER A 477 7.99 -28.42 -11.27
C SER A 477 6.51 -28.25 -10.84
N PRO A 478 5.66 -29.30 -10.96
CA PRO A 478 4.26 -29.25 -10.55
C PRO A 478 4.07 -28.85 -9.07
N GLY A 479 4.99 -29.26 -8.20
CA GLY A 479 5.01 -28.90 -6.79
C GLY A 479 5.32 -27.42 -6.56
N ALA A 480 6.26 -26.84 -7.32
CA ALA A 480 6.56 -25.41 -7.24
C ALA A 480 5.39 -24.56 -7.76
N ALA A 481 4.80 -24.98 -8.87
CA ALA A 481 3.56 -24.43 -9.41
C ALA A 481 2.41 -24.45 -8.38
N LEU A 482 2.17 -25.60 -7.74
CA LEU A 482 1.14 -25.71 -6.71
C LEU A 482 1.44 -24.81 -5.51
N ALA A 483 2.69 -24.78 -5.04
CA ALA A 483 3.07 -23.98 -3.89
C ALA A 483 2.86 -22.47 -4.14
N PHE A 484 3.15 -21.99 -5.35
CA PHE A 484 2.79 -20.63 -5.78
C PHE A 484 1.28 -20.43 -5.82
N LEU A 485 0.52 -21.36 -6.41
CA LEU A 485 -0.94 -21.26 -6.52
C LEU A 485 -1.65 -21.27 -5.17
N LEU A 486 -1.08 -21.88 -4.13
CA LEU A 486 -1.63 -21.90 -2.77
C LEU A 486 -1.20 -20.71 -1.90
N THR A 487 -0.07 -20.09 -2.23
CA THR A 487 0.45 -18.94 -1.47
C THR A 487 -0.02 -17.62 -2.08
N GLY A 488 0.01 -17.45 -3.40
CA GLY A 488 -0.34 -16.18 -4.06
C GLY A 488 -1.76 -15.68 -3.77
N PRO A 489 -2.82 -16.44 -4.09
CA PRO A 489 -4.19 -16.00 -3.85
C PRO A 489 -4.53 -15.91 -2.36
N ALA A 490 -4.02 -16.83 -1.53
CA ALA A 490 -4.31 -16.89 -0.10
C ALA A 490 -3.53 -15.89 0.76
N THR A 491 -2.27 -15.60 0.40
CA THR A 491 -1.39 -14.68 1.15
C THR A 491 -0.98 -13.53 0.27
N ASN A 492 -1.34 -12.33 0.70
CA ASN A 492 -1.00 -11.12 -0.01
C ASN A 492 -0.94 -9.97 1.00
N LEU A 493 -0.37 -8.83 0.59
CA LEU A 493 -0.15 -7.70 1.49
C LEU A 493 -1.46 -7.14 2.08
N THR A 494 -2.57 -7.19 1.34
CA THR A 494 -3.86 -6.66 1.81
C THR A 494 -4.51 -7.57 2.84
N THR A 495 -4.48 -8.88 2.62
CA THR A 495 -4.88 -9.89 3.59
C THR A 495 -4.07 -9.74 4.87
N PHE A 496 -2.75 -9.60 4.76
CA PHE A 496 -1.86 -9.40 5.92
C PHE A 496 -2.21 -8.13 6.70
N GLY A 497 -2.41 -7.00 6.02
CA GLY A 497 -2.78 -5.74 6.64
C GLY A 497 -4.10 -5.82 7.41
N VAL A 498 -5.14 -6.40 6.80
CA VAL A 498 -6.45 -6.55 7.44
C VAL A 498 -6.42 -7.56 8.59
N LEU A 499 -5.68 -8.67 8.48
CA LEU A 499 -5.51 -9.62 9.60
C LEU A 499 -4.76 -8.99 10.77
N SER A 500 -3.71 -8.22 10.48
CA SER A 500 -2.91 -7.53 11.50
C SER A 500 -3.78 -6.54 12.27
N ARG A 501 -4.67 -5.84 11.58
CA ARG A 501 -5.64 -4.93 12.19
C ARG A 501 -6.70 -5.62 13.04
N LEU A 502 -7.33 -6.67 12.51
CA LEU A 502 -8.47 -7.28 13.18
C LEU A 502 -8.05 -8.23 14.31
N HIS A 503 -6.87 -8.83 14.20
CA HIS A 503 -6.44 -9.94 15.05
C HIS A 503 -5.02 -9.79 15.61
N GLY A 504 -4.31 -8.70 15.29
CA GLY A 504 -2.94 -8.45 15.70
C GLY A 504 -1.91 -9.06 14.75
N VAL A 505 -0.73 -8.42 14.68
CA VAL A 505 0.38 -8.82 13.78
C VAL A 505 0.84 -10.26 14.01
N ARG A 506 0.79 -10.76 15.24
CA ARG A 506 1.17 -12.14 15.57
C ARG A 506 0.29 -13.16 14.84
N VAL A 507 -1.02 -12.94 14.80
CA VAL A 507 -1.96 -13.83 14.09
C VAL A 507 -1.71 -13.75 12.59
N ALA A 508 -1.49 -12.55 12.04
CA ALA A 508 -1.15 -12.37 10.63
C ALA A 508 0.12 -13.15 10.24
N LEU A 509 1.17 -13.06 11.05
CA LEU A 509 2.41 -13.81 10.84
C LEU A 509 2.19 -15.32 10.90
N TRP A 510 1.47 -15.82 11.90
CA TRP A 510 1.17 -17.26 11.99
C TRP A 510 0.28 -17.76 10.84
N PHE A 511 -0.64 -16.93 10.35
CA PHE A 511 -1.44 -17.22 9.16
C PHE A 511 -0.54 -17.39 7.93
N GLY A 512 0.33 -16.43 7.65
CA GLY A 512 1.27 -16.49 6.52
C GLY A 512 2.26 -17.66 6.62
N LEU A 513 2.88 -17.84 7.79
CA LEU A 513 3.80 -18.95 8.04
C LEU A 513 3.11 -20.31 7.95
N GLY A 514 1.87 -20.42 8.41
CA GLY A 514 1.07 -21.63 8.31
C GLY A 514 0.77 -22.00 6.86
N ILE A 515 0.33 -21.03 6.04
CA ILE A 515 0.06 -21.25 4.62
C ILE A 515 1.35 -21.64 3.91
N MET A 516 2.45 -20.92 4.15
CA MET A 516 3.77 -21.26 3.62
C MET A 516 4.16 -22.69 3.96
N ALA A 517 4.13 -23.08 5.24
CA ALA A 517 4.54 -24.43 5.66
C ALA A 517 3.68 -25.53 5.01
N LEU A 518 2.36 -25.33 4.90
CA LEU A 518 1.47 -26.27 4.25
C LEU A 518 1.71 -26.32 2.73
N ALA A 519 1.90 -25.17 2.08
CA ALA A 519 2.20 -25.10 0.65
C ALA A 519 3.51 -25.80 0.30
N LEU A 520 4.56 -25.64 1.12
CA LEU A 520 5.82 -26.37 0.97
C LEU A 520 5.61 -27.88 1.13
N ALA A 521 4.95 -28.30 2.20
CA ALA A 521 4.72 -29.72 2.47
C ALA A 521 3.94 -30.39 1.33
N LEU A 522 2.87 -29.75 0.85
CA LEU A 522 2.05 -30.25 -0.26
C LEU A 522 2.79 -30.17 -1.60
N GLY A 523 3.53 -29.10 -1.87
CA GLY A 523 4.32 -28.95 -3.09
C GLY A 523 5.39 -30.04 -3.22
N TYR A 524 6.18 -30.28 -2.16
CA TYR A 524 7.14 -31.39 -2.15
C TYR A 524 6.46 -32.75 -2.25
N ALA A 525 5.32 -32.95 -1.56
CA ALA A 525 4.55 -34.19 -1.67
C ALA A 525 4.06 -34.45 -3.10
N VAL A 526 3.62 -33.41 -3.82
CA VAL A 526 3.21 -33.49 -5.22
C VAL A 526 4.39 -33.86 -6.12
N ASN A 527 5.56 -33.24 -5.96
CA ASN A 527 6.76 -33.61 -6.72
C ASN A 527 7.19 -35.07 -6.49
N LEU A 528 6.93 -35.63 -5.31
CA LEU A 528 7.23 -37.04 -5.00
C LEU A 528 6.18 -38.01 -5.56
N ALA A 529 4.91 -37.59 -5.61
CA ALA A 529 3.78 -38.47 -5.89
C ALA A 529 3.29 -38.42 -7.35
N LEU A 530 3.58 -37.35 -8.09
CA LEU A 530 2.94 -37.05 -9.37
C LEU A 530 3.96 -36.73 -10.47
N ASP A 531 4.11 -37.66 -11.41
CA ASP A 531 4.80 -37.45 -12.68
C ASP A 531 3.77 -36.99 -13.73
N LEU A 532 3.36 -35.71 -13.65
CA LEU A 532 2.31 -35.16 -14.50
C LEU A 532 2.91 -34.57 -15.79
N PRO A 533 2.39 -34.96 -16.98
CA PRO A 533 2.83 -34.35 -18.23
C PRO A 533 2.39 -32.88 -18.30
N PRO A 534 3.18 -32.02 -18.97
CA PRO A 534 2.82 -30.62 -19.15
C PRO A 534 1.54 -30.52 -20.00
N ALA A 535 0.51 -29.88 -19.45
CA ALA A 535 -0.71 -29.56 -20.18
C ALA A 535 -0.49 -28.31 -21.06
N LEU A 536 -1.11 -28.30 -22.24
CA LEU A 536 -1.07 -27.21 -23.22
C LEU A 536 -2.50 -26.88 -23.68
N ALA A 537 -2.89 -25.63 -23.50
CA ALA A 537 -3.33 -24.69 -24.55
C ALA A 537 -3.78 -23.41 -23.85
N VAL A 538 -3.08 -22.29 -24.06
CA VAL A 538 -3.52 -20.96 -23.62
C VAL A 538 -4.04 -20.26 -24.88
N ASP A 539 -5.36 -20.15 -25.00
CA ASP A 539 -5.95 -19.19 -25.94
C ASP A 539 -5.86 -17.80 -25.31
N GLU A 540 -5.47 -16.80 -26.11
CA GLU A 540 -5.44 -15.40 -25.70
C GLU A 540 -6.85 -14.95 -25.26
N VAL A 541 -6.96 -14.52 -24.01
CA VAL A 541 -8.16 -13.83 -23.51
C VAL A 541 -8.25 -12.51 -24.27
N GLY A 542 -9.30 -12.38 -25.08
CA GLY A 542 -9.45 -11.31 -26.06
C GLY A 542 -9.47 -9.91 -25.45
N GLY A 543 -8.87 -8.96 -26.17
CA GLY A 543 -8.74 -7.57 -25.78
C GLY A 543 -10.06 -6.89 -25.40
N HIS A 544 -10.08 -6.31 -24.20
CA HIS A 544 -11.24 -5.65 -23.64
C HIS A 544 -11.30 -4.19 -24.11
N GLY A 545 -12.43 -3.79 -24.74
CA GLY A 545 -12.69 -2.40 -25.08
C GLY A 545 -13.10 -1.56 -23.85
N TRP A 546 -12.96 -0.22 -23.91
CA TRP A 546 -13.21 0.68 -22.77
C TRP A 546 -14.67 0.74 -22.30
N TRP A 547 -15.60 0.16 -23.08
CA TRP A 547 -17.01 -0.02 -22.74
C TRP A 547 -17.34 -1.44 -22.22
N SER A 548 -16.32 -2.26 -21.97
CA SER A 548 -16.47 -3.54 -21.30
C SER A 548 -16.97 -3.36 -19.87
N LEU A 549 -17.51 -4.43 -19.30
CA LEU A 549 -17.87 -4.48 -17.88
C LEU A 549 -16.70 -4.06 -16.98
N GLU A 550 -15.47 -4.41 -17.36
CA GLU A 550 -14.24 -4.05 -16.68
C GLU A 550 -13.99 -2.54 -16.70
N GLY A 551 -14.09 -1.89 -17.87
CA GLY A 551 -13.88 -0.45 -17.99
C GLY A 551 -14.87 0.36 -17.14
N VAL A 552 -16.15 -0.02 -17.15
CA VAL A 552 -17.18 0.62 -16.32
C VAL A 552 -16.93 0.38 -14.83
N SER A 553 -16.56 -0.85 -14.46
CA SER A 553 -16.25 -1.21 -13.08
C SER A 553 -15.02 -0.47 -12.57
N LEU A 554 -13.99 -0.30 -13.40
CA LEU A 554 -12.78 0.45 -13.06
C LEU A 554 -13.10 1.92 -12.85
N CYS A 555 -13.93 2.53 -13.71
CA CYS A 555 -14.39 3.91 -13.51
C CYS A 555 -15.13 4.08 -12.17
N ALA A 556 -16.03 3.15 -11.84
CA ALA A 556 -16.75 3.16 -10.58
C ALA A 556 -15.79 3.00 -9.38
N LEU A 557 -14.83 2.08 -9.47
CA LEU A 557 -13.84 1.84 -8.43
C LEU A 557 -12.93 3.07 -8.22
N CYS A 558 -12.45 3.69 -9.30
CA CYS A 558 -11.68 4.93 -9.26
C CYS A 558 -12.48 6.07 -8.60
N ALA A 559 -13.78 6.17 -8.89
CA ALA A 559 -14.65 7.14 -8.24
C ALA A 559 -14.79 6.88 -6.73
N LEU A 560 -14.95 5.62 -6.33
CA LEU A 560 -15.00 5.22 -4.91
C LEU A 560 -13.68 5.53 -4.18
N CYS A 561 -12.54 5.22 -4.78
CA CYS A 561 -11.22 5.55 -4.25
C CYS A 561 -11.02 7.08 -4.14
N ALA A 562 -11.45 7.85 -5.14
CA ALA A 562 -11.39 9.31 -5.11
C ALA A 562 -12.30 9.90 -4.02
N LEU A 563 -13.51 9.36 -3.85
CA LEU A 563 -14.41 9.74 -2.76
C LEU A 563 -13.82 9.38 -1.39
N SER A 564 -13.18 8.22 -1.27
CA SER A 564 -12.47 7.83 -0.06
C SER A 564 -11.36 8.82 0.28
N LEU A 565 -10.52 9.17 -0.70
CA LEU A 565 -9.45 10.15 -0.56
C LEU A 565 -9.98 11.53 -0.18
N LEU A 566 -11.14 11.93 -0.72
CA LEU A 566 -11.84 13.18 -0.35
C LEU A 566 -12.42 13.13 1.07
N ARG A 567 -12.90 11.98 1.54
CA ARG A 567 -13.46 11.84 2.90
C ARG A 567 -12.37 11.84 3.96
N ARG A 568 -11.29 11.08 3.73
CA ARG A 568 -10.23 10.84 4.73
C ARG A 568 -9.08 11.84 4.63
N GLY A 569 -8.76 12.30 3.42
CA GLY A 569 -7.50 12.99 3.12
C GLY A 569 -6.36 11.99 2.90
N PRO A 570 -5.28 12.37 2.19
CA PRO A 570 -4.22 11.45 1.77
C PRO A 570 -3.40 10.87 2.92
N ARG A 571 -3.18 11.65 4.00
CA ARG A 571 -2.44 11.17 5.16
C ARG A 571 -3.20 10.11 5.93
N ALA A 572 -4.46 10.32 6.26
CA ALA A 572 -5.27 9.30 6.94
C ALA A 572 -5.46 8.07 6.04
N PHE A 573 -5.62 8.27 4.73
CA PHE A 573 -5.69 7.18 3.76
C PHE A 573 -4.41 6.31 3.79
N VAL A 574 -3.22 6.91 3.82
CA VAL A 574 -1.95 6.15 3.88
C VAL A 574 -1.58 5.71 5.31
N GLY A 575 -1.97 6.45 6.35
CA GLY A 575 -1.81 6.10 7.76
C GLY A 575 -2.55 4.81 8.12
N GLU A 576 -3.61 4.51 7.36
CA GLU A 576 -4.24 3.19 7.31
C GLU A 576 -3.27 2.06 6.91
N ILE A 577 -2.02 2.29 6.53
CA ILE A 577 -1.03 1.22 6.33
C ILE A 577 -0.12 1.03 7.55
N PHE A 578 0.10 2.09 8.34
CA PHE A 578 1.14 2.13 9.38
C PHE A 578 0.63 2.02 10.82
N ALA A 579 -0.67 2.16 11.09
CA ALA A 579 -1.24 2.16 12.44
C ALA A 579 -1.27 0.78 13.16
N ALA A 580 -0.32 -0.13 12.87
CA ALA A 580 -0.28 -1.47 13.46
C ALA A 580 0.52 -1.58 14.77
N ASP A 581 1.27 -0.54 15.18
CA ASP A 581 2.33 -0.66 16.19
C ASP A 581 2.14 0.14 17.49
N GLU A 582 1.06 0.91 17.68
CA GLU A 582 0.98 1.87 18.82
C GLU A 582 0.11 1.46 20.02
N GLU A 583 -0.54 0.29 20.05
CA GLU A 583 -1.43 -0.08 21.17
C GLU A 583 -0.76 -0.78 22.38
N ASP A 584 0.55 -1.03 22.39
CA ASP A 584 1.22 -1.79 23.47
C ASP A 584 1.92 -0.95 24.56
N ASP A 585 1.83 0.39 24.55
CA ASP A 585 2.59 1.28 25.47
C ASP A 585 1.71 2.14 26.41
N HIS A 586 0.61 1.57 26.91
CA HIS A 586 -0.03 2.11 28.12
C HIS A 586 0.40 1.30 29.34
N ASP A 587 1.56 1.71 29.89
CA ASP A 587 2.07 1.33 31.19
C ASP A 587 0.97 1.45 32.25
N HIS A 588 0.65 0.32 32.88
CA HIS A 588 -0.06 0.27 34.14
C HIS A 588 0.91 0.73 35.24
N ASP A 589 0.94 2.03 35.53
CA ASP A 589 1.50 2.56 36.77
C ASP A 589 0.60 2.14 37.95
N HIS A 590 0.80 0.93 38.43
CA HIS A 590 0.40 0.50 39.78
C HIS A 590 1.60 0.65 40.72
N ASP A 591 1.90 1.87 41.13
CA ASP A 591 2.71 2.10 42.33
C ASP A 591 1.77 2.21 43.55
N GLY A 592 1.61 1.08 44.22
CA GLY A 592 1.19 1.04 45.61
C GLY A 592 2.42 1.09 46.52
N SER A 593 2.50 2.09 47.39
CA SER A 593 2.96 1.95 48.78
C SER A 593 3.05 3.32 49.49
N HIS A 594 2.26 3.50 50.55
CA HIS A 594 2.75 3.66 51.94
C HIS A 594 1.73 4.39 52.84
N ASP A 595 1.33 3.68 53.89
CA ASP A 595 0.77 4.20 55.15
C ASP A 595 1.50 5.44 55.64
N HIS A 596 0.75 6.42 56.15
CA HIS A 596 1.11 7.13 57.39
C HIS A 596 -0.14 7.63 58.09
N ASP A 597 -0.49 6.92 59.18
CA ASP A 597 -1.27 7.42 60.30
C ASP A 597 -0.62 8.67 60.91
N HIS A 598 -1.42 9.70 61.16
CA HIS A 598 -1.19 10.62 62.27
C HIS A 598 -2.52 11.13 62.83
N ASP A 599 -2.87 10.58 64.00
CA ASP A 599 -3.81 11.15 64.97
C ASP A 599 -3.37 12.54 65.42
N HIS A 600 -4.32 13.46 65.56
CA HIS A 600 -4.33 14.42 66.67
C HIS A 600 -5.78 14.82 67.03
N ASP A 601 -6.09 14.58 68.30
CA ASP A 601 -7.33 14.84 69.01
C ASP A 601 -7.70 16.34 69.20
N ASP A 602 -8.98 16.53 69.54
CA ASP A 602 -9.58 17.55 70.42
C ASP A 602 -9.74 19.02 69.95
N HIS A 603 -11.01 19.43 69.70
CA HIS A 603 -11.80 20.24 70.65
C HIS A 603 -13.14 20.80 70.06
N CYS A 604 -14.23 20.51 70.78
CA CYS A 604 -15.39 21.36 71.14
C CYS A 604 -16.27 22.11 70.10
N CYS A 605 -17.50 21.58 69.87
CA CYS A 605 -18.87 22.16 70.01
C CYS A 605 -19.29 23.52 69.34
N PRO A 606 -20.61 23.83 69.20
CA PRO A 606 -21.72 23.02 68.68
C PRO A 606 -22.74 23.84 67.80
N HIS A 607 -23.79 23.14 67.37
CA HIS A 607 -25.05 23.55 66.70
C HIS A 607 -25.71 24.91 67.01
N GLY A 608 -26.48 25.41 66.01
CA GLY A 608 -27.66 26.28 66.19
C GLY A 608 -28.13 26.90 64.87
N GLN A 609 -29.04 26.27 64.11
CA GLN A 609 -30.47 26.60 63.98
C GLN A 609 -30.87 27.94 63.31
N SER A 610 -31.57 27.78 62.18
CA SER A 610 -32.81 28.47 61.74
C SER A 610 -32.85 29.95 61.28
N ASN A 611 -33.77 30.14 60.31
CA ASN A 611 -34.41 31.35 59.76
C ASN A 611 -33.56 32.10 58.72
N THR A 612 -33.95 32.18 57.46
CA THR A 612 -35.26 32.50 56.86
C THR A 612 -35.34 32.04 55.40
#